data_AF-A0A944DIR3-F1
#
_entry.id   AF-A0A944DIR3-F1
#
_cell.length_a   1.000
_cell.length_b   1.000
_cell.length_c   1.000
_cell.angle_alpha   90.00
_cell.angle_beta   90.00
_cell.angle_gamma   90.00
#
_symmetry.space_group_name_H-M   'P 1'
#
loop_
_entity.id
_entity.type
_entity.pdbx_description
1 polymer ?
#
loop_
_entity_poly.entity_id
_entity_poly.type
_entity_poly.pdbx_seq_one_letter_code
_entity_poly.pdbx_strand_id
1 'polypeptide(L)'
;MLATLRNYPTTVNLLLCASSILTLARAITLPYLVIYLSENFAMGVADIGVVIGSTLIIGSLLSLYGGFLVDRIANYRLILGFTGLFSVGFLGAVVTRELWLFFICLVLVNLAYAVIDIAVKAGFGSLLPAAERSEVFSIKYTLTNIGYAVGPFLGAGMAKLGISLPFVLSAGLGAGFFLIYFVWGDRHSGSVDTGQAPVPFLAVGKLLLQDYRLVCFTLGGLLSAVVFGQFTAYLSQYLVVTTTPENTYRIISAIVTTNALMVISLQYSIGKRISHRHLKLWLVAGLGMFLMGLAGFALSNSVAFWVLSMAVFTVGEIIVFPAEYMFIDNIAPTPLRGMYYAAQNLSNLGAAAGPLLCGVVLATQPPNNIFYMLGLFIVAGGAFYILGASRFLTQARREL
;
A
#
# COMPACT_ATOMS: atom_id res chain seq x y z
N MET A 1 -12.16 16.64 6.91
CA MET A 1 -12.20 15.58 5.90
C MET A 1 -13.44 15.68 5.02
N LEU A 2 -14.67 15.37 5.47
CA LEU A 2 -15.87 15.44 4.60
C LEU A 2 -16.15 16.85 4.05
N ALA A 3 -15.97 17.89 4.87
CA ALA A 3 -16.07 19.28 4.41
C ALA A 3 -14.95 19.65 3.42
N THR A 4 -13.77 19.06 3.56
CA THR A 4 -12.61 19.33 2.70
C THR A 4 -12.74 18.64 1.34
N LEU A 5 -13.35 17.46 1.27
CA LEU A 5 -13.68 16.79 0.01
C LEU A 5 -14.55 17.67 -0.90
N ARG A 6 -15.40 18.52 -0.34
CA ARG A 6 -16.23 19.45 -1.12
C ARG A 6 -15.44 20.55 -1.82
N ASN A 7 -14.21 20.82 -1.39
CA ASN A 7 -13.37 21.88 -1.94
C ASN A 7 -12.49 21.39 -3.10
N TYR A 8 -12.33 20.08 -3.27
CA TYR A 8 -11.50 19.52 -4.34
C TYR A 8 -12.30 19.32 -5.64
N PRO A 9 -11.63 19.43 -6.81
CA PRO A 9 -12.25 19.15 -8.09
C PRO A 9 -12.85 17.74 -8.14
N THR A 10 -13.94 17.58 -8.90
CA THR A 10 -14.61 16.29 -9.10
C THR A 10 -13.63 15.19 -9.52
N THR A 11 -12.66 15.50 -10.37
CA THR A 11 -11.62 14.54 -10.82
C THR A 11 -10.81 13.99 -9.65
N VAL A 12 -10.41 14.82 -8.69
CA VAL A 12 -9.65 14.40 -7.50
C VAL A 12 -10.52 13.55 -6.59
N ASN A 13 -11.78 13.95 -6.39
CA ASN A 13 -12.73 13.19 -5.60
C ASN A 13 -13.03 11.81 -6.22
N LEU A 14 -13.11 11.71 -7.54
CA LEU A 14 -13.27 10.43 -8.24
C LEU A 14 -12.06 9.51 -8.07
N LEU A 15 -10.83 10.05 -8.07
CA LEU A 15 -9.63 9.27 -7.77
C LEU A 15 -9.60 8.77 -6.31
N LEU A 16 -10.04 9.59 -5.37
CA LEU A 16 -10.21 9.17 -3.97
C LEU A 16 -11.28 8.08 -3.82
N CYS A 17 -12.41 8.22 -4.54
CA CYS A 17 -13.46 7.20 -4.62
C CYS A 17 -12.96 5.90 -5.25
N ALA A 18 -12.11 5.96 -6.27
CA ALA A 18 -11.46 4.79 -6.84
C ALA A 18 -10.68 4.05 -5.75
N SER A 19 -9.76 4.76 -5.08
CA SER A 19 -8.92 4.19 -4.03
C SER A 19 -9.75 3.59 -2.90
N SER A 20 -10.84 4.23 -2.48
CA SER A 20 -11.67 3.74 -1.37
C SER A 20 -12.48 2.50 -1.75
N ILE A 21 -13.22 2.55 -2.86
CA ILE A 21 -14.11 1.46 -3.30
C ILE A 21 -13.31 0.22 -3.68
N LEU A 22 -12.23 0.37 -4.44
CA LEU A 22 -11.39 -0.76 -4.87
C LEU A 22 -10.64 -1.39 -3.69
N THR A 23 -10.20 -0.59 -2.70
CA THR A 23 -9.60 -1.12 -1.48
C THR A 23 -10.63 -1.87 -0.65
N LEU A 24 -11.83 -1.32 -0.47
CA LEU A 24 -12.92 -2.00 0.22
C LEU A 24 -13.27 -3.33 -0.45
N ALA A 25 -13.40 -3.34 -1.78
CA ALA A 25 -13.65 -4.55 -2.56
C ALA A 25 -12.55 -5.60 -2.33
N ARG A 26 -11.27 -5.21 -2.34
CA ARG A 26 -10.17 -6.13 -2.05
C ARG A 26 -10.21 -6.65 -0.61
N ALA A 27 -10.45 -5.77 0.35
CA ALA A 27 -10.50 -6.10 1.77
C ALA A 27 -11.68 -7.01 2.16
N ILE A 28 -12.79 -6.95 1.44
CA ILE A 28 -13.93 -7.87 1.57
C ILE A 28 -13.51 -9.31 1.24
N THR A 29 -12.70 -9.49 0.21
CA THR A 29 -12.40 -10.83 -0.32
C THR A 29 -11.17 -11.45 0.34
N LEU A 30 -10.14 -10.67 0.67
CA LEU A 30 -8.84 -11.18 1.16
C LEU A 30 -8.94 -12.21 2.31
N PRO A 31 -9.71 -11.98 3.39
CA PRO A 31 -9.81 -12.93 4.50
C PRO A 31 -10.46 -14.27 4.11
N TYR A 32 -11.30 -14.26 3.06
CA TYR A 32 -12.08 -15.41 2.60
C TYR A 32 -11.39 -16.21 1.52
N LEU A 33 -10.33 -15.66 0.93
CA LEU A 33 -9.63 -16.31 -0.16
C LEU A 33 -9.03 -17.65 0.27
N VAL A 34 -8.53 -17.74 1.51
CA VAL A 34 -8.01 -18.98 2.10
C VAL A 34 -9.10 -20.03 2.24
N ILE A 35 -10.26 -19.65 2.77
CA ILE A 35 -11.41 -20.56 2.96
C ILE A 35 -11.92 -21.02 1.59
N TYR A 36 -12.11 -20.09 0.65
CA TYR A 36 -12.57 -20.39 -0.70
C TYR A 36 -11.65 -21.38 -1.42
N LEU A 37 -10.33 -21.18 -1.32
CA LEU A 37 -9.33 -22.05 -1.93
C LEU A 37 -9.26 -23.43 -1.27
N SER A 38 -9.43 -23.49 0.06
CA SER A 38 -9.48 -24.75 0.79
C SER A 38 -10.74 -25.56 0.46
N GLU A 39 -11.90 -24.92 0.36
CA GLU A 39 -13.18 -25.62 0.15
C GLU A 39 -13.43 -25.97 -1.32
N ASN A 40 -13.17 -25.06 -2.27
CA ASN A 40 -13.49 -25.29 -3.69
C ASN A 40 -12.39 -26.00 -4.47
N PHE A 41 -11.13 -25.90 -4.04
CA PHE A 41 -9.98 -26.53 -4.71
C PHE A 41 -9.27 -27.59 -3.86
N ALA A 42 -9.79 -27.89 -2.68
CA ALA A 42 -9.23 -28.89 -1.74
C ALA A 42 -7.73 -28.70 -1.45
N MET A 43 -7.26 -27.45 -1.47
CA MET A 43 -5.84 -27.15 -1.30
C MET A 43 -5.42 -27.14 0.18
N GLY A 44 -4.18 -27.60 0.43
CA GLY A 44 -3.54 -27.44 1.73
C GLY A 44 -3.14 -25.99 2.01
N VAL A 45 -2.98 -25.65 3.29
CA VAL A 45 -2.64 -24.29 3.73
C VAL A 45 -1.34 -23.77 3.10
N ALA A 46 -0.34 -24.63 2.91
CA ALA A 46 0.92 -24.27 2.27
C ALA A 46 0.72 -23.87 0.81
N ASP A 47 -0.04 -24.66 0.05
CA ASP A 47 -0.31 -24.41 -1.38
C ASP A 47 -1.15 -23.14 -1.56
N ILE A 48 -2.14 -22.92 -0.68
CA ILE A 48 -2.90 -21.67 -0.62
C ILE A 48 -1.96 -20.48 -0.42
N GLY A 49 -1.04 -20.59 0.54
CA GLY A 49 -0.03 -19.55 0.78
C GLY A 49 0.81 -19.25 -0.46
N VAL A 50 1.25 -20.28 -1.20
CA VAL A 50 1.99 -20.13 -2.45
C VAL A 50 1.14 -19.44 -3.52
N VAL A 51 -0.12 -19.84 -3.70
CA VAL A 51 -1.05 -19.22 -4.66
C VAL A 51 -1.27 -17.74 -4.33
N ILE A 52 -1.62 -17.42 -3.09
CA ILE A 52 -1.89 -16.05 -2.67
C ILE A 52 -0.62 -15.19 -2.80
N GLY A 53 0.50 -15.67 -2.27
CA GLY A 53 1.77 -14.95 -2.30
C GLY A 53 2.27 -14.69 -3.71
N SER A 54 2.23 -15.70 -4.58
CA SER A 54 2.69 -15.54 -5.98
C SER A 54 1.78 -14.63 -6.79
N THR A 55 0.45 -14.66 -6.62
CA THR A 55 -0.46 -13.70 -7.30
C THR A 55 -0.16 -12.24 -6.92
N LEU A 56 0.18 -11.99 -5.65
CA LEU A 56 0.59 -10.67 -5.17
C LEU A 56 1.91 -10.24 -5.79
N ILE A 57 2.94 -11.10 -5.75
CA ILE A 57 4.27 -10.81 -6.29
C ILE A 57 4.18 -10.54 -7.79
N ILE A 58 3.52 -11.43 -8.55
CA ILE A 58 3.36 -11.28 -10.00
C ILE A 58 2.57 -10.00 -10.31
N GLY A 59 1.47 -9.73 -9.59
CA GLY A 59 0.70 -8.50 -9.76
C GLY A 59 1.53 -7.24 -9.51
N SER A 60 2.36 -7.22 -8.45
CA SER A 60 3.28 -6.12 -8.14
C SER A 60 4.37 -5.96 -9.21
N LEU A 61 4.95 -7.04 -9.72
CA LEU A 61 5.96 -6.97 -10.79
C LEU A 61 5.35 -6.48 -12.11
N LEU A 62 4.18 -6.99 -12.49
CA LEU A 62 3.45 -6.52 -13.68
C LEU A 62 3.02 -5.05 -13.53
N SER A 63 2.81 -4.56 -12.31
CA SER A 63 2.49 -3.15 -12.07
C SER A 63 3.61 -2.18 -12.47
N LEU A 64 4.86 -2.65 -12.61
CA LEU A 64 5.95 -1.85 -13.21
C LEU A 64 5.61 -1.44 -14.64
N TYR A 65 5.12 -2.39 -15.45
CA TYR A 65 4.62 -2.08 -16.78
C TYR A 65 3.33 -1.25 -16.71
N GLY A 66 2.50 -1.49 -15.70
CA GLY A 66 1.35 -0.63 -15.39
C GLY A 66 1.70 0.84 -15.21
N GLY A 67 2.77 1.15 -14.49
CA GLY A 67 3.28 2.52 -14.35
C GLY A 67 3.69 3.16 -15.68
N PHE A 68 4.29 2.35 -16.57
CA PHE A 68 4.62 2.79 -17.93
C PHE A 68 3.38 3.12 -18.76
N LEU A 69 2.29 2.36 -18.56
CA LEU A 69 1.00 2.67 -19.18
C LEU A 69 0.38 3.94 -18.60
N VAL A 70 0.52 4.19 -17.29
CA VAL A 70 0.05 5.41 -16.62
C VAL A 70 0.67 6.66 -17.23
N ASP A 71 1.95 6.61 -17.58
CA ASP A 71 2.65 7.75 -18.18
C ASP A 71 2.26 8.04 -19.64
N ARG A 72 1.52 7.14 -20.30
CA ARG A 72 1.26 7.20 -21.76
C ARG A 72 -0.20 7.23 -22.14
N ILE A 73 -1.02 6.50 -21.39
CA ILE A 73 -2.44 6.38 -21.66
C ILE A 73 -3.15 7.46 -20.86
N ALA A 74 -4.11 8.14 -21.50
CA ALA A 74 -4.97 9.09 -20.82
C ALA A 74 -5.59 8.46 -19.55
N ASN A 75 -5.49 9.17 -18.43
CA ASN A 75 -5.88 8.67 -17.10
C ASN A 75 -7.30 8.10 -17.09
N TYR A 76 -8.22 8.76 -17.81
CA TYR A 76 -9.60 8.30 -17.99
C TYR A 76 -9.69 6.88 -18.56
N ARG A 77 -9.03 6.62 -19.70
CA ARG A 77 -9.12 5.31 -20.38
C ARG A 77 -8.48 4.21 -19.54
N LEU A 78 -7.39 4.55 -18.85
CA LEU A 78 -6.65 3.62 -18.03
C LEU A 78 -7.43 3.22 -16.79
N ILE A 79 -7.92 4.17 -15.99
CA ILE A 79 -8.72 3.86 -14.79
C ILE A 79 -9.99 3.11 -15.17
N LEU A 80 -10.68 3.52 -16.23
CA LEU A 80 -11.88 2.83 -16.70
C LEU A 80 -11.56 1.38 -17.12
N GLY A 81 -10.52 1.18 -17.94
CA GLY A 81 -10.12 -0.15 -18.43
C GLY A 81 -9.70 -1.08 -17.30
N PHE A 82 -8.85 -0.61 -16.38
CA PHE A 82 -8.41 -1.44 -15.25
C PHE A 82 -9.51 -1.66 -14.21
N THR A 83 -10.45 -0.73 -14.02
CA THR A 83 -11.62 -0.98 -13.15
C THR A 83 -12.53 -2.06 -13.75
N GLY A 84 -12.69 -2.06 -15.08
CA GLY A 84 -13.35 -3.14 -15.80
C GLY A 84 -12.62 -4.47 -15.60
N LEU A 85 -11.30 -4.49 -15.79
CA LEU A 85 -10.46 -5.67 -15.59
C LEU A 85 -10.54 -6.21 -14.15
N PHE A 86 -10.55 -5.33 -13.16
CA PHE A 86 -10.71 -5.67 -11.74
C PHE A 86 -12.05 -6.38 -11.48
N SER A 87 -13.13 -5.85 -12.05
CA SER A 87 -14.49 -6.39 -11.88
C SER A 87 -14.64 -7.73 -12.59
N VAL A 88 -14.16 -7.83 -13.83
CA VAL A 88 -14.14 -9.08 -14.61
C VAL A 88 -13.25 -10.12 -13.93
N GLY A 89 -12.12 -9.73 -13.35
CA GLY A 89 -11.23 -10.61 -12.61
C GLY A 89 -11.94 -11.28 -11.42
N PHE A 90 -12.67 -10.50 -10.61
CA PHE A 90 -13.46 -11.08 -9.52
C PHE A 90 -14.63 -11.94 -9.99
N LEU A 91 -15.36 -11.55 -11.04
CA LEU A 91 -16.43 -12.40 -11.61
C LEU A 91 -15.86 -13.70 -12.19
N GLY A 92 -14.75 -13.62 -12.91
CA GLY A 92 -14.06 -14.78 -13.47
C GLY A 92 -13.60 -15.76 -12.39
N ALA A 93 -13.10 -15.23 -11.26
CA ALA A 93 -12.73 -16.03 -10.09
C ALA A 93 -13.92 -16.81 -9.48
N VAL A 94 -15.15 -16.30 -9.62
CA VAL A 94 -16.36 -17.00 -9.14
C VAL A 94 -16.85 -18.07 -10.12
N VAL A 95 -16.73 -17.80 -11.42
CA VAL A 95 -17.28 -18.65 -12.48
C VAL A 95 -16.36 -19.83 -12.81
N THR A 96 -15.05 -19.63 -12.69
CA THR A 96 -14.07 -20.68 -13.01
C THR A 96 -14.12 -21.83 -12.01
N ARG A 97 -13.94 -23.05 -12.53
CA ARG A 97 -13.74 -24.27 -11.74
C ARG A 97 -12.30 -24.77 -11.78
N GLU A 98 -11.48 -24.17 -12.63
CA GLU A 98 -10.08 -24.52 -12.80
C GLU A 98 -9.19 -23.58 -11.98
N LEU A 99 -8.27 -24.17 -11.20
CA LEU A 99 -7.40 -23.43 -10.29
C LEU A 99 -6.47 -22.47 -11.05
N TRP A 100 -5.98 -22.84 -12.24
CA TRP A 100 -5.07 -21.98 -13.00
C TRP A 100 -5.79 -20.74 -13.57
N LEU A 101 -7.06 -20.88 -13.96
CA LEU A 101 -7.87 -19.74 -14.37
C LEU A 101 -8.20 -18.85 -13.17
N PHE A 102 -8.51 -19.43 -12.00
CA PHE A 102 -8.68 -18.69 -10.75
C PHE A 102 -7.44 -17.88 -10.40
N PHE A 103 -6.27 -18.51 -10.50
CA PHE A 103 -4.97 -17.88 -10.30
C PHE A 103 -4.77 -16.67 -11.22
N ILE A 104 -5.02 -16.83 -12.52
CA ILE A 104 -4.92 -15.74 -13.50
C ILE A 104 -5.88 -14.59 -13.14
N CYS A 105 -7.13 -14.91 -12.77
CA CYS A 105 -8.09 -13.91 -12.31
C CYS A 105 -7.55 -13.09 -11.12
N LEU A 106 -6.94 -13.73 -10.13
CA LEU A 106 -6.34 -13.03 -8.99
C LEU A 106 -5.11 -12.21 -9.37
N VAL A 107 -4.27 -12.67 -10.29
CA VAL A 107 -3.17 -11.86 -10.84
C VAL A 107 -3.73 -10.60 -11.50
N LEU A 108 -4.79 -10.72 -12.31
CA LEU A 108 -5.42 -9.59 -13.00
C LEU A 108 -6.07 -8.61 -12.01
N VAL A 109 -6.72 -9.09 -10.95
CA VAL A 109 -7.26 -8.24 -9.88
C VAL A 109 -6.15 -7.45 -9.18
N ASN A 110 -5.05 -8.13 -8.80
CA ASN A 110 -3.93 -7.47 -8.12
C ASN A 110 -3.21 -6.46 -9.04
N LEU A 111 -3.00 -6.83 -10.31
CA LEU A 111 -2.47 -5.93 -11.33
C LEU A 111 -3.36 -4.69 -11.47
N ALA A 112 -4.66 -4.89 -11.70
CA ALA A 112 -5.59 -3.78 -11.88
C ALA A 112 -5.63 -2.83 -10.69
N TYR A 113 -5.68 -3.38 -9.47
CA TYR A 113 -5.60 -2.59 -8.25
C TYR A 113 -4.31 -1.77 -8.18
N ALA A 114 -3.16 -2.39 -8.45
CA ALA A 114 -1.86 -1.73 -8.39
C ALA A 114 -1.74 -0.61 -9.45
N VAL A 115 -2.20 -0.86 -10.68
CA VAL A 115 -2.16 0.15 -11.75
C VAL A 115 -3.08 1.33 -11.45
N ILE A 116 -4.29 1.09 -10.93
CA ILE A 116 -5.21 2.16 -10.52
C ILE A 116 -4.61 2.96 -9.35
N ASP A 117 -4.00 2.30 -8.37
CA ASP A 117 -3.31 2.99 -7.26
C ASP A 117 -2.18 3.90 -7.76
N ILE A 118 -1.38 3.44 -8.71
CA ILE A 118 -0.34 4.25 -9.37
C ILE A 118 -0.96 5.44 -10.10
N ALA A 119 -2.04 5.21 -10.89
CA ALA A 119 -2.72 6.26 -11.64
C ALA A 119 -3.34 7.33 -10.72
N VAL A 120 -3.92 6.92 -9.59
CA VAL A 120 -4.45 7.82 -8.56
C VAL A 120 -3.34 8.69 -7.98
N LYS A 121 -2.22 8.09 -7.57
CA LYS A 121 -1.08 8.82 -6.99
C LYS A 121 -0.45 9.79 -8.00
N ALA A 122 -0.21 9.35 -9.24
CA ALA A 122 0.30 10.19 -10.31
C ALA A 122 -0.68 11.33 -10.65
N GLY A 123 -1.99 11.03 -10.66
CA GLY A 123 -3.06 11.99 -10.89
C GLY A 123 -3.09 13.12 -9.86
N PHE A 124 -2.87 12.82 -8.57
CA PHE A 124 -2.75 13.87 -7.54
C PHE A 124 -1.56 14.78 -7.79
N GLY A 125 -0.42 14.20 -8.18
CA GLY A 125 0.75 15.00 -8.56
C GLY A 125 0.48 15.95 -9.72
N SER A 126 -0.33 15.56 -10.72
CA SER A 126 -0.63 16.38 -11.90
C SER A 126 -1.76 17.39 -11.67
N LEU A 127 -2.76 17.06 -10.85
CA LEU A 127 -3.98 17.86 -10.69
C LEU A 127 -3.90 18.86 -9.54
N LEU A 128 -3.01 18.65 -8.57
CA LEU A 128 -2.97 19.44 -7.35
C LEU A 128 -1.67 20.25 -7.21
N PRO A 129 -1.74 21.48 -6.65
CA PRO A 129 -0.57 22.19 -6.17
C PRO A 129 0.18 21.39 -5.10
N ALA A 130 1.51 21.54 -5.03
CA ALA A 130 2.34 20.82 -4.06
C ALA A 130 1.90 21.00 -2.59
N ALA A 131 1.35 22.17 -2.24
CA ALA A 131 0.86 22.45 -0.89
C ALA A 131 -0.33 21.57 -0.47
N GLU A 132 -1.13 21.08 -1.41
CA GLU A 132 -2.36 20.31 -1.14
C GLU A 132 -2.14 18.79 -1.24
N ARG A 133 -1.02 18.36 -1.83
CA ARG A 133 -0.74 16.93 -2.10
C ARG A 133 -0.64 16.11 -0.81
N SER A 134 -0.01 16.64 0.24
CA SER A 134 0.14 15.94 1.52
C SER A 134 -1.21 15.64 2.17
N GLU A 135 -2.13 16.61 2.11
CA GLU A 135 -3.49 16.47 2.61
C GLU A 135 -4.24 15.39 1.84
N VAL A 136 -4.23 15.43 0.51
CA VAL A 136 -4.97 14.46 -0.32
C VAL A 136 -4.38 13.04 -0.18
N PHE A 137 -3.05 12.89 -0.10
CA PHE A 137 -2.43 11.60 0.19
C PHE A 137 -2.83 11.07 1.58
N SER A 138 -2.97 11.95 2.55
CA SER A 138 -3.43 11.57 3.90
C SER A 138 -4.88 11.13 3.89
N ILE A 139 -5.76 11.84 3.18
CA ILE A 139 -7.16 11.45 2.97
C ILE A 139 -7.24 10.08 2.28
N LYS A 140 -6.47 9.86 1.21
CA LYS A 140 -6.38 8.57 0.51
C LYS A 140 -5.99 7.45 1.49
N TYR A 141 -4.97 7.68 2.31
CA TYR A 141 -4.50 6.68 3.27
C TYR A 141 -5.53 6.36 4.34
N THR A 142 -6.23 7.37 4.88
CA THR A 142 -7.35 7.16 5.80
C THR A 142 -8.45 6.32 5.16
N LEU A 143 -8.86 6.66 3.93
CA LEU A 143 -9.89 5.91 3.20
C LEU A 143 -9.48 4.45 2.95
N THR A 144 -8.19 4.23 2.64
CA THR A 144 -7.62 2.89 2.44
C THR A 144 -7.71 2.07 3.73
N ASN A 145 -7.33 2.66 4.88
CA ASN A 145 -7.42 1.99 6.19
C ASN A 145 -8.86 1.71 6.62
N ILE A 146 -9.80 2.63 6.36
CA ILE A 146 -11.23 2.39 6.58
C ILE A 146 -11.69 1.19 5.73
N GLY A 147 -11.25 1.10 4.47
CA GLY A 147 -11.53 -0.05 3.60
C GLY A 147 -11.06 -1.37 4.21
N TYR A 148 -9.80 -1.43 4.67
CA TYR A 148 -9.24 -2.62 5.32
C TYR A 148 -9.89 -2.95 6.68
N ALA A 149 -10.36 -1.93 7.41
CA ALA A 149 -11.05 -2.14 8.69
C ALA A 149 -12.48 -2.66 8.50
N VAL A 150 -13.23 -2.12 7.55
CA VAL A 150 -14.65 -2.46 7.32
C VAL A 150 -14.83 -3.69 6.44
N GLY A 151 -13.93 -3.88 5.46
CA GLY A 151 -14.04 -4.93 4.45
C GLY A 151 -14.23 -6.34 5.03
N PRO A 152 -13.40 -6.82 5.97
CA PRO A 152 -13.55 -8.14 6.56
C PRO A 152 -14.92 -8.40 7.21
N PHE A 153 -15.56 -7.39 7.81
CA PHE A 153 -16.89 -7.53 8.41
C PHE A 153 -18.01 -7.63 7.37
N LEU A 154 -17.85 -6.96 6.22
CA LEU A 154 -18.76 -7.11 5.09
C LEU A 154 -18.55 -8.49 4.43
N GLY A 155 -17.29 -8.92 4.26
CA GLY A 155 -16.93 -10.26 3.80
C GLY A 155 -17.55 -11.34 4.71
N ALA A 156 -17.27 -11.26 6.02
CA ALA A 156 -18.20 -11.49 7.14
C ALA A 156 -19.58 -12.00 6.79
N GLY A 157 -20.47 -11.01 6.64
CA GLY A 157 -21.88 -11.23 6.43
C GLY A 157 -22.17 -11.94 5.11
N MET A 158 -21.41 -11.65 4.05
CA MET A 158 -21.63 -12.25 2.73
C MET A 158 -21.24 -13.73 2.70
N ALA A 159 -20.10 -14.08 3.28
CA ALA A 159 -19.60 -15.46 3.31
C ALA A 159 -20.54 -16.41 4.06
N LYS A 160 -21.27 -15.92 5.07
CA LYS A 160 -22.32 -16.70 5.76
C LYS A 160 -23.49 -17.07 4.86
N LEU A 161 -23.79 -16.25 3.86
CA LEU A 161 -24.84 -16.50 2.87
C LEU A 161 -24.33 -17.36 1.70
N GLY A 162 -23.03 -17.34 1.44
CA GLY A 162 -22.37 -18.16 0.43
C GLY A 162 -20.91 -17.77 0.23
N ILE A 163 -20.03 -18.77 0.08
CA ILE A 163 -18.58 -18.57 0.05
C ILE A 163 -18.09 -17.73 -1.14
N SER A 164 -18.83 -17.72 -2.25
CA SER A 164 -18.53 -16.91 -3.44
C SER A 164 -19.05 -15.47 -3.36
N LEU A 165 -19.97 -15.15 -2.44
CA LEU A 165 -20.61 -13.84 -2.38
C LEU A 165 -19.67 -12.67 -2.05
N PRO A 166 -18.61 -12.81 -1.23
CA PRO A 166 -17.60 -11.77 -1.08
C PRO A 166 -16.99 -11.33 -2.41
N PHE A 167 -16.66 -12.29 -3.29
CA PHE A 167 -16.10 -12.01 -4.61
C PHE A 167 -17.12 -11.30 -5.52
N VAL A 168 -18.40 -11.73 -5.49
CA VAL A 168 -19.48 -11.09 -6.27
C VAL A 168 -19.72 -9.66 -5.78
N LEU A 169 -19.70 -9.42 -4.47
CA LEU A 169 -19.83 -8.09 -3.90
C LEU A 169 -18.65 -7.20 -4.34
N SER A 170 -17.42 -7.73 -4.30
CA SER A 170 -16.22 -7.01 -4.75
C SER A 170 -16.25 -6.69 -6.24
N ALA A 171 -16.73 -7.61 -7.07
CA ALA A 171 -16.99 -7.36 -8.48
C ALA A 171 -18.06 -6.28 -8.69
N GLY A 172 -19.15 -6.33 -7.94
CA GLY A 172 -20.23 -5.34 -7.99
C GLY A 172 -19.78 -3.94 -7.60
N LEU A 173 -18.92 -3.82 -6.57
CA LEU A 173 -18.31 -2.55 -6.18
C LEU A 173 -17.40 -1.99 -7.30
N GLY A 174 -16.59 -2.85 -7.92
CA GLY A 174 -15.77 -2.48 -9.08
C GLY A 174 -16.63 -2.01 -10.26
N ALA A 175 -17.68 -2.76 -10.60
CA ALA A 175 -18.59 -2.44 -11.70
C ALA A 175 -19.39 -1.14 -11.42
N GLY A 176 -19.82 -0.94 -10.17
CA GLY A 176 -20.44 0.30 -9.73
C GLY A 176 -19.51 1.50 -9.90
N PHE A 177 -18.25 1.38 -9.47
CA PHE A 177 -17.26 2.44 -9.69
C PHE A 177 -16.95 2.64 -11.17
N PHE A 178 -16.90 1.58 -11.98
CA PHE A 178 -16.75 1.68 -13.43
C PHE A 178 -17.83 2.55 -14.05
N LEU A 179 -19.11 2.35 -13.68
CA LEU A 179 -20.22 3.17 -14.17
C LEU A 179 -20.12 4.63 -13.71
N ILE A 180 -19.82 4.85 -12.42
CA ILE A 180 -19.60 6.19 -11.85
C ILE A 180 -18.50 6.93 -12.63
N TYR A 181 -17.37 6.27 -12.86
CA TYR A 181 -16.23 6.85 -13.56
C TYR A 181 -16.49 6.99 -15.07
N PHE A 182 -17.29 6.12 -15.68
CA PHE A 182 -17.70 6.25 -17.08
C PHE A 182 -18.52 7.52 -17.33
N VAL A 183 -19.41 7.87 -16.39
CA VAL A 183 -20.31 9.02 -16.46
C VAL A 183 -19.62 10.32 -16.07
N TRP A 184 -18.88 10.35 -14.96
CA TRP A 184 -18.32 11.57 -14.39
C TRP A 184 -16.80 11.73 -14.57
N GLY A 185 -16.11 10.70 -15.06
CA GLY A 185 -14.68 10.78 -15.35
C GLY A 185 -14.39 11.75 -16.47
N ASP A 186 -13.31 12.52 -16.32
CA ASP A 186 -12.92 13.53 -17.29
C ASP A 186 -12.33 12.90 -18.57
N ARG A 187 -13.15 12.84 -19.61
CA ARG A 187 -12.77 12.31 -20.94
C ARG A 187 -11.73 13.17 -21.66
N HIS A 188 -11.57 14.43 -21.25
CA HIS A 188 -10.67 15.40 -21.86
C HIS A 188 -9.36 15.56 -21.09
N SER A 189 -9.16 14.79 -20.02
CA SER A 189 -7.85 14.62 -19.38
C SER A 189 -6.90 13.94 -20.39
N GLY A 190 -6.30 14.75 -21.26
CA GLY A 190 -5.37 14.31 -22.29
C GLY A 190 -4.16 13.61 -21.67
N SER A 191 -3.63 12.61 -22.36
CA SER A 191 -2.24 12.22 -22.19
C SER A 191 -1.38 13.47 -22.34
N VAL A 192 -0.37 13.65 -21.48
CA VAL A 192 0.64 14.69 -21.70
C VAL A 192 1.30 14.36 -23.03
N ASP A 193 0.87 15.04 -24.10
CA ASP A 193 1.47 14.91 -25.41
C ASP A 193 2.83 15.59 -25.32
N THR A 194 3.85 14.80 -25.02
CA THR A 194 5.22 15.29 -24.83
C THR A 194 5.88 15.66 -26.16
N GLY A 195 5.25 15.36 -27.31
CA GLY A 195 5.84 15.55 -28.64
C GLY A 195 7.12 14.73 -28.85
N GLN A 196 7.47 13.83 -27.93
CA GLN A 196 8.69 13.03 -27.95
C GLN A 196 8.41 11.60 -28.40
N ALA A 197 9.35 11.03 -29.14
CA ALA A 197 9.26 9.64 -29.58
C ALA A 197 9.11 8.69 -28.38
N PRO A 198 8.24 7.67 -28.47
CA PRO A 198 8.00 6.75 -27.37
C PRO A 198 9.27 5.99 -26.98
N VAL A 199 9.87 6.36 -25.85
CA VAL A 199 11.04 5.66 -25.28
C VAL A 199 10.65 4.22 -24.89
N PRO A 200 11.38 3.18 -25.29
CA PRO A 200 10.99 1.81 -24.95
C PRO A 200 11.02 1.55 -23.43
N PHE A 201 10.15 0.68 -22.94
CA PHE A 201 10.03 0.34 -21.52
C PHE A 201 11.37 -0.02 -20.87
N LEU A 202 12.19 -0.84 -21.53
CA LEU A 202 13.52 -1.21 -21.02
C LEU A 202 14.46 -0.01 -20.86
N ALA A 203 14.38 0.99 -21.75
CA ALA A 203 15.22 2.18 -21.65
C ALA A 203 14.78 3.07 -20.48
N VAL A 204 13.47 3.19 -20.23
CA VAL A 204 12.95 3.87 -19.03
C VAL A 204 13.35 3.10 -17.76
N GLY A 205 13.25 1.78 -17.77
CA GLY A 205 13.74 0.91 -16.69
C GLY A 205 15.21 1.14 -16.35
N LYS A 206 16.07 1.21 -17.38
CA LYS A 206 17.50 1.51 -17.21
C LYS A 206 17.73 2.91 -16.63
N LEU A 207 16.96 3.91 -17.09
CA LEU A 207 17.03 5.27 -16.55
C LEU A 207 16.68 5.31 -15.05
N LEU A 208 15.63 4.59 -14.64
CA LEU A 208 15.20 4.51 -13.23
C LEU A 208 16.28 3.86 -12.35
N LEU A 209 16.94 2.81 -12.84
CA LEU A 209 18.06 2.16 -12.15
C LEU A 209 19.31 3.05 -12.06
N GLN A 210 19.46 4.00 -12.98
CA GLN A 210 20.52 5.01 -12.94
C GLN A 210 20.16 6.21 -12.05
N ASP A 211 18.87 6.43 -11.77
CA ASP A 211 18.44 7.43 -10.79
C ASP A 211 18.73 6.94 -9.37
N TYR A 212 19.92 7.32 -8.89
CA TYR A 212 20.39 7.04 -7.54
C TYR A 212 19.37 7.43 -6.46
N ARG A 213 18.61 8.52 -6.66
CA ARG A 213 17.63 8.99 -5.67
C ARG A 213 16.47 8.02 -5.57
N LEU A 214 15.94 7.59 -6.71
CA LEU A 214 14.86 6.62 -6.78
C LEU A 214 15.32 5.27 -6.21
N VAL A 215 16.50 4.77 -6.60
CA VAL A 215 17.02 3.50 -6.10
C VAL A 215 17.20 3.51 -4.58
N CYS A 216 17.83 4.55 -4.03
CA CYS A 216 17.95 4.70 -2.58
C CYS A 216 16.57 4.76 -1.91
N PHE A 217 15.62 5.50 -2.49
CA PHE A 217 14.30 5.61 -1.91
C PHE A 217 13.50 4.30 -1.97
N THR A 218 13.53 3.59 -3.09
CA THR A 218 12.88 2.28 -3.25
C THR A 218 13.49 1.24 -2.31
N LEU A 219 14.81 1.22 -2.15
CA LEU A 219 15.49 0.36 -1.16
C LEU A 219 15.13 0.76 0.27
N GLY A 220 15.11 2.06 0.57
CA GLY A 220 14.70 2.58 1.87
C GLY A 220 13.27 2.18 2.23
N GLY A 221 12.34 2.32 1.27
CA GLY A 221 10.95 1.88 1.37
C GLY A 221 10.82 0.38 1.53
N LEU A 222 11.54 -0.41 0.74
CA LEU A 222 11.55 -1.87 0.85
C LEU A 222 12.01 -2.32 2.24
N LEU A 223 13.12 -1.80 2.74
CA LEU A 223 13.64 -2.17 4.06
C LEU A 223 12.71 -1.69 5.19
N SER A 224 12.15 -0.50 5.07
CA SER A 224 11.22 0.02 6.09
C SER A 224 9.88 -0.73 6.09
N ALA A 225 9.41 -1.16 4.91
CA ALA A 225 8.19 -1.94 4.75
C ALA A 225 8.29 -3.35 5.36
N VAL A 226 9.50 -3.91 5.53
CA VAL A 226 9.71 -5.14 6.36
C VAL A 226 9.14 -4.96 7.76
N VAL A 227 9.18 -3.73 8.28
CA VAL A 227 8.74 -3.39 9.64
C VAL A 227 7.29 -2.96 9.66
N PHE A 228 6.88 -1.95 8.90
CA PHE A 228 5.51 -1.44 9.03
C PHE A 228 4.50 -2.12 8.11
N GLY A 229 4.96 -2.87 7.08
CA GLY A 229 4.08 -3.36 6.01
C GLY A 229 3.12 -4.48 6.42
N GLN A 230 3.56 -5.40 7.29
CA GLN A 230 2.69 -6.44 7.88
C GLN A 230 2.99 -6.64 9.37
N PHE A 231 2.94 -5.56 10.15
CA PHE A 231 3.24 -5.61 11.59
C PHE A 231 2.36 -6.58 12.36
N THR A 232 1.08 -6.70 12.00
CA THR A 232 0.15 -7.62 12.66
C THR A 232 0.61 -9.07 12.51
N ALA A 233 1.13 -9.45 11.34
CA ALA A 233 1.51 -10.83 11.06
C ALA A 233 2.72 -11.27 11.91
N TYR A 234 3.82 -10.50 11.91
CA TYR A 234 4.99 -10.90 12.70
C TYR A 234 4.79 -10.69 14.20
N LEU A 235 4.02 -9.69 14.65
CA LEU A 235 3.70 -9.53 16.07
C LEU A 235 2.84 -10.70 16.58
N SER A 236 1.94 -11.20 15.74
CA SER A 236 1.16 -12.41 16.06
C SER A 236 2.08 -13.62 16.22
N GLN A 237 3.03 -13.83 15.31
CA GLN A 237 4.01 -14.92 15.41
C GLN A 237 4.84 -14.82 16.71
N TYR A 238 5.31 -13.62 17.05
CA TYR A 238 6.07 -13.38 18.28
C TYR A 238 5.26 -13.73 19.53
N LEU A 239 4.02 -13.24 19.62
CA LEU A 239 3.15 -13.44 20.79
C LEU A 239 2.74 -14.90 20.97
N VAL A 240 2.54 -15.64 19.88
CA VAL A 240 2.25 -17.09 19.93
C VAL A 240 3.41 -17.87 20.56
N VAL A 241 4.66 -17.47 20.31
CA VAL A 241 5.84 -18.16 20.86
C VAL A 241 6.17 -17.72 22.29
N THR A 242 5.75 -16.51 22.69
CA THR A 242 6.17 -15.89 23.96
C THR A 242 5.08 -15.82 25.02
N THR A 243 3.80 -16.02 24.66
CA THR A 243 2.67 -15.84 25.58
C THR A 243 1.62 -16.95 25.44
N THR A 244 0.65 -16.97 26.35
CA THR A 244 -0.50 -17.88 26.27
C THR A 244 -1.44 -17.49 25.12
N PRO A 245 -2.22 -18.43 24.55
CA PRO A 245 -3.16 -18.13 23.48
C PRO A 245 -4.16 -17.03 23.85
N GLU A 246 -4.70 -17.06 25.07
CA GLU A 246 -5.65 -16.05 25.54
C GLU A 246 -5.05 -14.65 25.58
N ASN A 247 -3.81 -14.50 26.10
CA ASN A 247 -3.12 -13.22 26.11
C ASN A 247 -2.71 -12.77 24.71
N THR A 248 -2.32 -13.69 23.83
CA THR A 248 -2.03 -13.42 22.42
C THR A 248 -3.22 -12.75 21.75
N TYR A 249 -4.42 -13.32 21.86
CA TYR A 249 -5.63 -12.75 21.28
C TYR A 249 -5.97 -11.37 21.87
N ARG A 250 -5.87 -11.22 23.19
CA ARG A 250 -6.13 -9.94 23.87
C ARG A 250 -5.18 -8.85 23.40
N ILE A 251 -3.88 -9.14 23.31
CA ILE A 251 -2.85 -8.18 22.91
C ILE A 251 -3.00 -7.82 21.43
N ILE A 252 -3.12 -8.80 20.52
CA ILE A 252 -3.27 -8.53 19.08
C ILE A 252 -4.51 -7.68 18.81
N SER A 253 -5.65 -8.04 19.42
CA SER A 253 -6.90 -7.28 19.27
C SER A 253 -6.73 -5.83 19.76
N ALA A 254 -6.07 -5.62 20.90
CA ALA A 254 -5.80 -4.29 21.43
C ALA A 254 -4.87 -3.48 20.51
N ILE A 255 -3.81 -4.08 19.97
CA ILE A 255 -2.85 -3.44 19.07
C ILE A 255 -3.53 -3.03 17.75
N VAL A 256 -4.24 -3.97 17.10
CA VAL A 256 -4.93 -3.71 15.83
C VAL A 256 -6.01 -2.64 15.99
N THR A 257 -6.80 -2.71 17.07
CA THR A 257 -7.82 -1.69 17.36
C THR A 257 -7.18 -0.32 17.60
N THR A 258 -6.09 -0.28 18.37
CA THR A 258 -5.35 0.96 18.66
C THR A 258 -4.83 1.60 17.38
N ASN A 259 -4.22 0.81 16.50
CA ASN A 259 -3.73 1.29 15.21
C ASN A 259 -4.85 1.88 14.34
N ALA A 260 -5.94 1.12 14.15
CA ALA A 260 -7.07 1.57 13.33
C ALA A 260 -7.66 2.89 13.87
N LEU A 261 -7.88 3.01 15.18
CA LEU A 261 -8.39 4.22 15.80
C LEU A 261 -7.44 5.41 15.66
N MET A 262 -6.13 5.19 15.87
CA MET A 262 -5.11 6.23 15.73
C MET A 262 -5.01 6.71 14.28
N VAL A 263 -4.98 5.81 13.30
CA VAL A 263 -4.96 6.18 11.88
C VAL A 263 -6.23 6.96 11.51
N ILE A 264 -7.43 6.48 11.87
CA ILE A 264 -8.67 7.16 11.50
C ILE A 264 -8.78 8.54 12.15
N SER A 265 -8.34 8.69 13.41
CA SER A 265 -8.48 9.95 14.16
C SER A 265 -7.37 10.97 13.88
N LEU A 266 -6.11 10.54 13.75
CA LEU A 266 -4.95 11.43 13.69
C LEU A 266 -4.35 11.59 12.29
N GLN A 267 -4.59 10.66 11.34
CA GLN A 267 -3.96 10.70 10.01
C GLN A 267 -4.20 12.03 9.30
N TYR A 268 -5.44 12.52 9.27
CA TYR A 268 -5.77 13.80 8.64
C TYR A 268 -5.12 14.99 9.35
N SER A 269 -5.15 14.98 10.69
CA SER A 269 -4.67 16.10 11.52
C SER A 269 -3.16 16.29 11.48
N ILE A 270 -2.41 15.19 11.49
CA ILE A 270 -0.94 15.17 11.38
C ILE A 270 -0.54 15.32 9.91
N GLY A 271 -1.17 14.54 9.02
CA GLY A 271 -0.83 14.48 7.61
C GLY A 271 -0.89 15.82 6.88
N LYS A 272 -1.91 16.64 7.15
CA LYS A 272 -2.01 18.00 6.57
C LYS A 272 -0.88 18.96 7.00
N ARG A 273 -0.18 18.66 8.10
CA ARG A 273 0.95 19.46 8.60
C ARG A 273 2.29 19.06 7.96
N ILE A 274 2.32 17.92 7.27
CA ILE A 274 3.50 17.45 6.57
C ILE A 274 3.70 18.35 5.34
N SER A 275 4.88 18.94 5.25
CA SER A 275 5.25 19.94 4.25
C SER A 275 6.50 19.49 3.50
N HIS A 276 6.55 19.77 2.19
CA HIS A 276 7.73 19.50 1.35
C HIS A 276 9.01 20.15 1.90
N ARG A 277 8.91 21.32 2.56
CA ARG A 277 10.07 22.06 3.08
C ARG A 277 10.82 21.31 4.18
N HIS A 278 10.10 20.55 5.00
CA HIS A 278 10.65 19.82 6.14
C HIS A 278 10.51 18.31 6.00
N LEU A 279 10.36 17.80 4.77
CA LEU A 279 10.08 16.40 4.50
C LEU A 279 11.11 15.45 5.14
N LYS A 280 12.40 15.83 5.13
CA LYS A 280 13.47 15.04 5.77
C LYS A 280 13.28 14.93 7.29
N LEU A 281 12.92 16.03 7.95
CA LEU A 281 12.69 16.04 9.40
C LEU A 281 11.49 15.17 9.77
N TRP A 282 10.40 15.28 9.00
CA TRP A 282 9.22 14.43 9.16
C TRP A 282 9.58 12.95 8.99
N LEU A 283 10.32 12.61 7.93
CA LEU A 283 10.69 11.22 7.66
C LEU A 283 11.60 10.65 8.77
N VAL A 284 12.60 11.41 9.23
CA VAL A 284 13.45 11.00 10.37
C VAL A 284 12.64 10.88 11.66
N ALA A 285 11.72 11.80 11.93
CA ALA A 285 10.84 11.73 13.10
C ALA A 285 9.92 10.50 13.04
N GLY A 286 9.36 10.19 11.86
CA GLY A 286 8.51 9.02 11.66
C GLY A 286 9.26 7.70 11.84
N LEU A 287 10.46 7.58 11.27
CA LEU A 287 11.32 6.41 11.50
C LEU A 287 11.78 6.30 12.97
N GLY A 288 12.04 7.43 13.63
CA GLY A 288 12.33 7.47 15.06
C GLY A 288 11.15 6.96 15.90
N MET A 289 9.93 7.33 15.55
CA MET A 289 8.71 6.82 16.19
C MET A 289 8.53 5.31 15.97
N PHE A 290 8.87 4.78 14.79
CA PHE A 290 8.90 3.33 14.56
C PHE A 290 9.93 2.63 15.47
N LEU A 291 11.15 3.16 15.59
CA LEU A 291 12.16 2.59 16.48
C LEU A 291 11.73 2.62 17.94
N MET A 292 11.14 3.73 18.40
CA MET A 292 10.60 3.83 19.76
C MET A 292 9.45 2.85 20.00
N GLY A 293 8.56 2.67 19.02
CA GLY A 293 7.48 1.68 19.07
C GLY A 293 8.02 0.24 19.14
N LEU A 294 9.01 -0.10 18.32
CA LEU A 294 9.68 -1.41 18.35
C LEU A 294 10.38 -1.69 19.68
N ALA A 295 11.09 -0.70 20.22
CA ALA A 295 11.71 -0.81 21.55
C ALA A 295 10.64 -1.00 22.64
N GLY A 296 9.51 -0.29 22.52
CA GLY A 296 8.35 -0.46 23.39
C GLY A 296 7.80 -1.89 23.34
N PHE A 297 7.63 -2.46 22.14
CA PHE A 297 7.19 -3.86 21.98
C PHE A 297 8.16 -4.86 22.64
N ALA A 298 9.48 -4.67 22.44
CA ALA A 298 10.49 -5.53 23.04
C ALA A 298 10.47 -5.52 24.59
N LEU A 299 10.02 -4.41 25.20
CA LEU A 299 9.96 -4.23 26.66
C LEU A 299 8.54 -4.46 27.23
N SER A 300 7.58 -4.86 26.39
CA SER A 300 6.17 -4.95 26.77
C SER A 300 5.84 -6.17 27.62
N ASN A 301 5.51 -5.92 28.89
CA ASN A 301 5.07 -6.94 29.85
C ASN A 301 3.55 -6.90 30.13
N SER A 302 2.85 -5.88 29.67
CA SER A 302 1.41 -5.68 29.91
C SER A 302 0.69 -5.19 28.67
N VAL A 303 -0.62 -5.48 28.56
CA VAL A 303 -1.46 -5.03 27.43
C VAL A 303 -1.42 -3.51 27.29
N ALA A 304 -1.39 -2.76 28.39
CA ALA A 304 -1.30 -1.30 28.37
C ALA A 304 0.00 -0.80 27.72
N PHE A 305 1.13 -1.47 27.98
CA PHE A 305 2.41 -1.10 27.37
C PHE A 305 2.46 -1.47 25.88
N TRP A 306 1.85 -2.59 25.48
CA TRP A 306 1.64 -2.93 24.07
C TRP A 306 0.80 -1.87 23.33
N VAL A 307 -0.30 -1.41 23.95
CA VAL A 307 -1.15 -0.34 23.40
C VAL A 307 -0.38 0.97 23.26
N LEU A 308 0.37 1.37 24.30
CA LEU A 308 1.19 2.58 24.26
C LEU A 308 2.25 2.50 23.16
N SER A 309 2.95 1.37 23.07
CA SER A 309 3.96 1.12 22.04
C SER A 309 3.36 1.16 20.65
N MET A 310 2.15 0.60 20.48
CA MET A 310 1.43 0.66 19.20
C MET A 310 0.98 2.06 18.84
N ALA A 311 0.55 2.86 19.82
CA ALA A 311 0.21 4.26 19.58
C ALA A 311 1.42 5.04 19.06
N VAL A 312 2.60 4.88 19.66
CA VAL A 312 3.86 5.49 19.20
C VAL A 312 4.25 4.99 17.82
N PHE A 313 4.19 3.68 17.59
CA PHE A 313 4.46 3.06 16.28
C PHE A 313 3.55 3.62 15.18
N THR A 314 2.26 3.79 15.49
CA THR A 314 1.26 4.31 14.55
C THR A 314 1.48 5.79 14.22
N VAL A 315 2.03 6.59 15.14
CA VAL A 315 2.45 7.97 14.81
C VAL A 315 3.56 7.96 13.75
N GLY A 316 4.49 7.00 13.82
CA GLY A 316 5.49 6.78 12.78
C GLY A 316 4.85 6.47 11.42
N GLU A 317 3.88 5.56 11.41
CA GLU A 317 3.09 5.19 10.22
C GLU A 317 2.40 6.39 9.58
N ILE A 318 1.67 7.17 10.39
CA ILE A 318 0.92 8.34 9.95
C ILE A 318 1.83 9.37 9.26
N ILE A 319 3.09 9.47 9.68
CA ILE A 319 4.08 10.39 9.13
C ILE A 319 4.75 9.82 7.88
N VAL A 320 5.22 8.58 7.93
CA VAL A 320 6.05 7.99 6.87
C VAL A 320 5.25 7.79 5.58
N PHE A 321 4.01 7.30 5.64
CA PHE A 321 3.23 6.99 4.43
C PHE A 321 2.99 8.22 3.52
N PRO A 322 2.45 9.35 4.00
CA PRO A 322 2.32 10.55 3.16
C PRO A 322 3.68 11.11 2.75
N ALA A 323 4.67 11.07 3.64
CA ALA A 323 6.01 11.55 3.33
C ALA A 323 6.67 10.77 2.18
N GLU A 324 6.45 9.45 2.12
CA GLU A 324 6.92 8.63 1.01
C GLU A 324 6.33 9.08 -0.33
N TYR A 325 5.00 9.26 -0.38
CA TYR A 325 4.32 9.67 -1.60
C TYR A 325 4.75 11.06 -2.08
N MET A 326 4.97 11.99 -1.14
CA MET A 326 5.49 13.32 -1.43
C MET A 326 6.95 13.30 -1.90
N PHE A 327 7.77 12.39 -1.38
CA PHE A 327 9.14 12.25 -1.82
C PHE A 327 9.21 11.80 -3.27
N ILE A 328 8.44 10.76 -3.62
CA ILE A 328 8.34 10.29 -5.00
C ILE A 328 7.87 11.41 -5.93
N ASP A 329 6.82 12.12 -5.56
CA ASP A 329 6.28 13.23 -6.34
C ASP A 329 7.29 14.38 -6.56
N ASN A 330 8.19 14.59 -5.59
CA ASN A 330 9.27 15.58 -5.66
C ASN A 330 10.42 15.17 -6.58
N ILE A 331 10.74 13.87 -6.67
CA ILE A 331 11.86 13.39 -7.50
C ILE A 331 11.42 13.02 -8.92
N ALA A 332 10.15 12.69 -9.11
CA ALA A 332 9.64 12.18 -10.36
C ALA A 332 9.50 13.29 -11.42
N PRO A 333 10.17 13.15 -12.58
CA PRO A 333 9.88 14.00 -13.74
C PRO A 333 8.42 13.88 -14.13
N THR A 334 7.78 14.98 -14.55
CA THR A 334 6.38 15.03 -14.95
C THR A 334 5.95 13.89 -15.89
N PRO A 335 6.71 13.51 -16.93
CA PRO A 335 6.31 12.44 -17.86
C PRO A 335 6.62 11.01 -17.36
N LEU A 336 7.22 10.83 -16.18
CA LEU A 336 7.64 9.53 -15.64
C LEU A 336 7.04 9.23 -14.25
N ARG A 337 6.04 10.00 -13.81
CA ARG A 337 5.46 9.86 -12.46
C ARG A 337 4.87 8.48 -12.20
N GLY A 338 4.19 7.91 -13.19
CA GLY A 338 3.64 6.56 -13.14
C GLY A 338 4.73 5.52 -12.88
N MET A 339 5.83 5.58 -13.61
CA MET A 339 6.98 4.69 -13.41
C MET A 339 7.65 4.85 -12.04
N TYR A 340 7.78 6.09 -11.54
CA TYR A 340 8.35 6.33 -10.21
C TYR A 340 7.45 5.77 -9.09
N TYR A 341 6.13 5.93 -9.19
CA TYR A 341 5.18 5.31 -8.26
C TYR A 341 5.15 3.78 -8.41
N ALA A 342 5.35 3.25 -9.60
CA ALA A 342 5.46 1.81 -9.82
C ALA A 342 6.73 1.23 -9.16
N ALA A 343 7.86 1.94 -9.25
CA ALA A 343 9.08 1.58 -8.53
C ALA A 343 8.89 1.68 -7.00
N GLN A 344 8.11 2.63 -6.50
CA GLN A 344 7.74 2.70 -5.08
C GLN A 344 6.92 1.48 -4.65
N ASN A 345 6.03 0.95 -5.49
CA ASN A 345 5.25 -0.26 -5.18
C ASN A 345 6.10 -1.52 -4.95
N LEU A 346 7.37 -1.54 -5.37
CA LEU A 346 8.30 -2.62 -5.02
C LEU A 346 8.59 -2.69 -3.52
N SER A 347 8.35 -1.61 -2.76
CA SER A 347 8.45 -1.65 -1.30
C SER A 347 7.50 -2.66 -0.66
N ASN A 348 6.37 -2.99 -1.33
CA ASN A 348 5.45 -4.03 -0.87
C ASN A 348 6.10 -5.42 -0.79
N LEU A 349 7.19 -5.67 -1.53
CA LEU A 349 7.96 -6.91 -1.38
C LEU A 349 8.62 -6.99 0.01
N GLY A 350 9.02 -5.85 0.57
CA GLY A 350 9.48 -5.74 1.95
C GLY A 350 8.39 -6.12 2.94
N ALA A 351 7.16 -5.62 2.74
CA ALA A 351 6.00 -5.98 3.55
C ALA A 351 5.72 -7.49 3.57
N ALA A 352 5.90 -8.17 2.42
CA ALA A 352 5.79 -9.62 2.34
C ALA A 352 6.97 -10.35 3.00
N ALA A 353 8.18 -9.79 2.92
CA ALA A 353 9.38 -10.38 3.52
C ALA A 353 9.39 -10.31 5.05
N GLY A 354 8.75 -9.30 5.66
CA GLY A 354 8.71 -9.10 7.12
C GLY A 354 8.32 -10.35 7.92
N PRO A 355 7.10 -10.89 7.75
CA PRO A 355 6.66 -12.08 8.47
C PRO A 355 7.48 -13.34 8.15
N LEU A 356 8.07 -13.44 6.96
CA LEU A 356 8.95 -14.56 6.60
C LEU A 356 10.27 -14.49 7.36
N LEU A 357 10.93 -13.34 7.36
CA LEU A 357 12.19 -13.12 8.08
C LEU A 357 12.00 -13.27 9.59
N CYS A 358 10.93 -12.70 10.14
CA CYS A 358 10.60 -12.86 11.55
C CYS A 358 10.33 -14.33 11.90
N GLY A 359 9.60 -15.07 11.06
CA GLY A 359 9.37 -16.50 11.25
C GLY A 359 10.66 -17.32 11.31
N VAL A 360 11.63 -17.05 10.43
CA VAL A 360 12.95 -17.71 10.43
C VAL A 360 13.73 -17.40 11.70
N VAL A 361 13.74 -16.14 12.15
CA VAL A 361 14.41 -15.74 13.39
C VAL A 361 13.75 -16.41 14.60
N LEU A 362 12.42 -16.43 14.66
CA LEU A 362 11.68 -17.10 15.75
C LEU A 362 11.93 -18.62 15.80
N ALA A 363 12.21 -19.25 14.66
CA ALA A 363 12.50 -20.68 14.58
C ALA A 363 13.95 -21.04 14.97
N THR A 364 14.90 -20.10 14.85
CA THR A 364 16.33 -20.38 14.97
C THR A 364 17.03 -19.63 16.10
N GLN A 365 16.40 -18.58 16.65
CA GLN A 365 17.00 -17.65 17.60
C GLN A 365 16.02 -17.26 18.71
N PRO A 366 16.50 -16.65 19.82
CA PRO A 366 15.64 -16.11 20.86
C PRO A 366 14.60 -15.13 20.32
N PRO A 367 13.34 -15.15 20.82
CA PRO A 367 12.26 -14.34 20.25
C PRO A 367 12.53 -12.83 20.18
N ASN A 368 13.25 -12.29 21.16
CA ASN A 368 13.59 -10.86 21.21
C ASN A 368 14.45 -10.39 20.02
N ASN A 369 15.14 -11.31 19.34
CA ASN A 369 16.01 -10.99 18.21
C ASN A 369 15.26 -10.40 17.01
N ILE A 370 13.96 -10.65 16.90
CA ILE A 370 13.14 -10.03 15.84
C ILE A 370 13.17 -8.50 15.96
N PHE A 371 13.15 -7.93 17.17
CA PHE A 371 13.08 -6.48 17.34
C PHE A 371 14.41 -5.81 17.02
N TYR A 372 15.54 -6.46 17.31
CA TYR A 372 16.85 -5.98 16.86
C TYR A 372 16.98 -6.02 15.35
N MET A 373 16.53 -7.11 14.72
CA MET A 373 16.51 -7.23 13.26
C MET A 373 15.63 -6.14 12.62
N LEU A 374 14.39 -5.97 13.08
CA LEU A 374 13.48 -4.94 12.59
C LEU A 374 14.04 -3.53 12.84
N GLY A 375 14.68 -3.30 13.99
CA GLY A 375 15.38 -2.05 14.29
C GLY A 375 16.50 -1.76 13.28
N LEU A 376 17.30 -2.78 12.93
CA LEU A 376 18.34 -2.66 11.90
C LEU A 376 17.75 -2.33 10.52
N PHE A 377 16.64 -2.95 10.15
CA PHE A 377 15.93 -2.64 8.90
C PHE A 377 15.45 -1.19 8.84
N ILE A 378 14.89 -0.64 9.94
CA ILE A 378 14.50 0.77 10.00
C ILE A 378 15.73 1.70 9.90
N VAL A 379 16.82 1.39 10.61
CA VAL A 379 18.04 2.21 10.55
C VAL A 379 18.65 2.18 9.13
N ALA A 380 18.73 1.00 8.53
CA ALA A 380 19.21 0.83 7.16
C ALA A 380 18.30 1.56 6.16
N GLY A 381 16.98 1.41 6.29
CA GLY A 381 15.99 2.11 5.47
C GLY A 381 16.12 3.64 5.60
N GLY A 382 16.25 4.13 6.84
CA GLY A 382 16.53 5.52 7.17
C GLY A 382 17.82 6.05 6.53
N ALA A 383 18.90 5.28 6.59
CA ALA A 383 20.17 5.63 5.95
C ALA A 383 20.00 5.80 4.44
N PHE A 384 19.28 4.88 3.78
CA PHE A 384 18.99 4.98 2.36
C PHE A 384 18.13 6.21 2.01
N TYR A 385 17.10 6.54 2.80
CA TYR A 385 16.33 7.77 2.57
C TYR A 385 17.20 9.03 2.73
N ILE A 386 18.07 9.08 3.75
CA ILE A 386 18.97 10.22 3.97
C ILE A 386 19.97 10.35 2.81
N LEU A 387 20.55 9.23 2.35
CA LEU A 387 21.44 9.18 1.20
C LEU A 387 20.75 9.70 -0.06
N GLY A 388 19.53 9.25 -0.35
CA GLY A 388 18.73 9.73 -1.47
C GLY A 388 18.41 11.24 -1.37
N ALA A 389 18.12 11.73 -0.16
CA ALA A 389 17.71 13.11 0.07
C ALA A 389 18.89 14.11 0.15
N SER A 390 20.10 13.67 0.52
CA SER A 390 21.29 14.53 0.68
C SER A 390 21.80 15.13 -0.64
N ARG A 391 21.74 14.37 -1.75
CA ARG A 391 22.16 14.84 -3.08
C ARG A 391 21.20 15.84 -3.74
N PHE A 392 20.00 16.03 -3.20
CA PHE A 392 19.07 17.08 -3.64
C PHE A 392 19.66 18.48 -3.45
N LEU A 393 20.35 18.71 -2.33
CA LEU A 393 20.93 20.01 -2.00
C LEU A 393 22.21 20.31 -2.78
N THR A 394 22.97 19.30 -3.17
CA THR A 394 24.24 19.48 -3.90
C THR A 394 24.02 19.83 -5.37
N GLN A 395 22.95 19.36 -6.00
CA GLN A 395 22.58 19.75 -7.36
C GLN A 395 21.89 21.12 -7.39
N ALA A 396 20.98 21.42 -6.44
CA ALA A 396 20.36 22.74 -6.35
C ALA A 396 21.36 23.88 -6.03
N ARG A 397 22.49 23.58 -5.37
CA ARG A 397 23.60 24.53 -5.15
C ARG A 397 24.56 24.69 -6.32
N ARG A 398 24.47 23.84 -7.34
CA ARG A 398 25.30 23.93 -8.57
C ARG A 398 24.56 24.63 -9.72
N GLU A 399 23.25 24.79 -9.60
CA GLU A 399 22.39 25.50 -10.56
C GLU A 399 22.06 26.94 -10.13
N LEU A 400 22.58 27.36 -8.96
CA LEU A 400 22.67 28.74 -8.47
C LEU A 400 24.15 29.15 -8.51
#